data_AF-A0A924CQT8-F1
#
_entry.id   AF-A0A924CQT8-F1
#
_cell.length_a   1.000
_cell.length_b   1.000
_cell.length_c   1.000
_cell.angle_alpha   90.00
_cell.angle_beta   90.00
_cell.angle_gamma   90.00
#
_symmetry.space_group_name_H-M   'P 1'
#
loop_
_entity.id
_entity.type
_entity.pdbx_description
1 polymer ?
#
loop_
_entity_poly.entity_id
_entity_poly.type
_entity_poly.pdbx_seq_one_letter_code
_entity_poly.pdbx_strand_id
1 'polypeptide(L)'
;MLLGKYAEALVSTEQSIVINPKHANGQYNKACCFAYQFKLEPALEALDAAFRLNARKYQPIAAKDPQFEFMRNEPRFMELTRKRYK
;
A
#
# COMPACT_ATOMS: atom_id res chain seq x y z
N MET A 1 -10.03 19.54 0.59
CA MET A 1 -11.08 18.52 0.37
C MET A 1 -10.51 17.11 0.07
N LEU A 2 -9.31 16.76 0.56
CA LEU A 2 -8.72 15.45 0.29
C LEU A 2 -9.16 14.37 1.31
N LEU A 3 -9.45 14.76 2.54
CA LEU A 3 -9.86 13.85 3.63
C LEU A 3 -11.10 12.99 3.28
N GLY A 4 -12.11 13.54 2.63
CA GLY A 4 -13.31 12.79 2.24
C GLY A 4 -13.02 11.69 1.21
N LYS A 5 -12.16 11.97 0.23
CA LYS A 5 -11.83 11.02 -0.85
C LYS A 5 -11.04 9.81 -0.34
N TYR A 6 -10.20 9.98 0.67
CA TYR A 6 -9.43 8.86 1.25
C TYR A 6 -10.28 7.98 2.17
N ALA A 7 -11.25 8.55 2.89
CA ALA A 7 -12.22 7.77 3.65
C ALA A 7 -13.07 6.89 2.71
N GLU A 8 -13.59 7.47 1.63
CA GLU A 8 -14.32 6.73 0.60
C GLU A 8 -13.43 5.69 -0.10
N ALA A 9 -12.18 6.03 -0.41
CA ALA A 9 -11.23 5.09 -1.00
C ALA A 9 -10.90 3.93 -0.05
N LEU A 10 -10.84 4.17 1.26
CA LEU A 10 -10.62 3.13 2.26
C LEU A 10 -11.83 2.19 2.34
N VAL A 11 -13.06 2.72 2.35
CA VAL A 11 -14.28 1.90 2.28
C VAL A 11 -14.33 1.08 0.98
N SER A 12 -14.01 1.71 -0.16
CA SER A 12 -14.02 1.05 -1.47
C SER A 12 -12.95 -0.03 -1.59
N THR A 13 -11.77 0.20 -1.00
CA THR A 13 -10.71 -0.83 -0.93
C THR A 13 -11.07 -1.97 0.01
N GLU A 14 -11.67 -1.69 1.17
CA GLU A 14 -12.16 -2.74 2.07
C GLU A 14 -13.23 -3.60 1.41
N GLN A 15 -14.21 -3.00 0.74
CA GLN A 15 -15.21 -3.74 -0.05
C GLN A 15 -14.55 -4.58 -1.15
N SER A 16 -13.59 -4.01 -1.88
CA SER A 16 -12.86 -4.76 -2.90
C SER A 16 -12.08 -5.93 -2.33
N ILE A 17 -11.49 -5.80 -1.14
CA ILE A 17 -10.73 -6.86 -0.47
C ILE A 17 -11.68 -7.94 0.04
N VAL A 18 -12.88 -7.58 0.52
CA VAL A 18 -13.93 -8.53 0.91
C VAL A 18 -14.38 -9.37 -0.29
N ILE A 19 -14.59 -8.73 -1.45
CA ILE A 19 -15.03 -9.42 -2.67
C ILE A 19 -13.91 -10.27 -3.26
N ASN A 20 -12.68 -9.74 -3.29
CA ASN A 20 -11.51 -10.44 -3.78
C ASN A 20 -10.28 -10.13 -2.92
N PRO A 21 -9.97 -10.99 -1.94
CA PRO A 21 -8.81 -10.81 -1.06
C PRO A 21 -7.47 -10.81 -1.82
N LYS A 22 -7.44 -11.40 -3.01
CA LYS A 22 -6.26 -11.47 -3.89
C LYS A 22 -6.16 -10.26 -4.83
N HIS A 23 -6.96 -9.22 -4.63
CA HIS A 23 -6.89 -8.02 -5.45
C HIS A 23 -5.72 -7.12 -5.02
N ALA A 24 -4.60 -7.27 -5.72
CA ALA A 24 -3.37 -6.54 -5.42
C ALA A 24 -3.53 -5.00 -5.51
N ASN A 25 -4.37 -4.47 -6.43
CA ASN A 25 -4.65 -3.03 -6.48
C ASN A 25 -5.38 -2.57 -5.21
N GLY A 26 -6.28 -3.38 -4.67
CA GLY A 26 -7.02 -3.06 -3.45
C GLY A 26 -6.10 -2.88 -2.25
N GLN A 27 -5.16 -3.81 -2.07
CA GLN A 27 -4.15 -3.72 -1.02
C GLN A 27 -3.21 -2.51 -1.21
N TYR A 28 -2.78 -2.24 -2.45
CA TYR A 28 -1.94 -1.07 -2.73
C TYR A 28 -2.66 0.25 -2.43
N ASN A 29 -3.90 0.40 -2.90
CA ASN A 29 -4.70 1.59 -2.63
C ASN A 29 -4.99 1.77 -1.12
N LYS A 30 -5.16 0.67 -0.38
CA LYS A 30 -5.26 0.70 1.09
C LYS A 30 -3.98 1.26 1.72
N ALA A 31 -2.81 0.85 1.23
CA ALA A 31 -1.55 1.42 1.69
C ALA A 31 -1.46 2.93 1.41
N CYS A 32 -1.86 3.38 0.22
CA CYS A 32 -1.94 4.80 -0.15
C CYS A 32 -2.84 5.59 0.82
N CYS A 33 -4.01 5.06 1.18
CA CYS A 33 -4.93 5.70 2.12
C CYS A 33 -4.33 5.85 3.53
N PHE A 34 -3.56 4.85 4.00
CA PHE A 34 -2.87 4.93 5.29
C PHE A 34 -1.66 5.86 5.25
N ALA A 35 -0.91 5.82 4.15
CA ALA A 35 0.21 6.71 3.91
C ALA A 35 -0.21 8.19 3.93
N TYR A 36 -1.33 8.52 3.30
CA TYR A 36 -1.91 9.86 3.36
C TYR A 36 -2.27 10.31 4.80
N GLN A 37 -2.64 9.37 5.67
CA GLN A 37 -2.91 9.62 7.09
C GLN A 37 -1.64 9.57 7.96
N PHE A 38 -0.45 9.44 7.36
CA PHE A 38 0.82 9.23 8.08
C PHE A 38 0.80 8.03 9.03
N LYS A 39 -0.06 7.03 8.75
CA LYS A 39 -0.15 5.79 9.52
C LYS A 39 0.86 4.79 8.96
N LEU A 40 2.06 4.79 9.53
CA LEU A 40 3.20 3.99 9.06
C LEU A 40 2.90 2.48 9.06
N GLU A 41 2.61 1.89 10.24
CA GLU A 41 2.46 0.42 10.36
C GLU A 41 1.34 -0.13 9.44
N PRO A 42 0.12 0.44 9.40
CA PRO A 42 -0.92 -0.06 8.51
C PRO A 42 -0.59 0.09 7.02
N ALA A 43 0.18 1.11 6.65
CA ALA A 43 0.64 1.28 5.27
C ALA A 43 1.66 0.20 4.88
N LEU A 44 2.61 -0.11 5.77
CA LEU A 44 3.60 -1.17 5.55
C LEU A 44 2.94 -2.56 5.45
N GLU A 45 1.95 -2.85 6.30
CA GLU A 45 1.19 -4.11 6.24
C GLU A 45 0.44 -4.25 4.91
N ALA A 46 -0.22 -3.18 4.45
CA ALA A 46 -0.94 -3.17 3.18
C ALA A 46 0.02 -3.29 1.97
N LEU A 47 1.23 -2.69 2.05
CA LEU A 47 2.28 -2.87 1.05
C LEU A 47 2.79 -4.31 0.99
N ASP A 48 3.08 -4.94 2.13
CA ASP A 48 3.49 -6.36 2.15
C ASP A 48 2.40 -7.24 1.53
N ALA A 49 1.13 -7.00 1.85
CA ALA A 49 0.01 -7.72 1.23
C ALA A 49 -0.05 -7.50 -0.28
N ALA A 50 0.10 -6.26 -0.77
CA ALA A 50 0.12 -5.96 -2.20
C ALA A 50 1.31 -6.63 -2.92
N PHE A 51 2.48 -6.65 -2.28
CA PHE A 51 3.70 -7.22 -2.86
C PHE A 51 3.65 -8.76 -2.89
N ARG A 52 3.08 -9.41 -1.87
CA ARG A 52 2.83 -10.87 -1.91
C ARG A 52 1.93 -11.29 -3.06
N LEU A 53 1.02 -10.41 -3.49
CA LEU A 53 0.11 -10.67 -4.61
C LEU A 53 0.73 -10.35 -5.96
N ASN A 54 1.47 -9.24 -6.09
CA ASN A 54 2.16 -8.86 -7.33
C ASN A 54 3.36 -7.92 -7.11
N ALA A 55 4.44 -8.45 -6.55
CA ALA A 55 5.66 -7.71 -6.29
C ALA A 55 6.23 -7.01 -7.52
N ARG A 56 6.27 -7.72 -8.67
CA ARG A 56 6.82 -7.21 -9.94
C ARG A 56 6.13 -5.93 -10.39
N LYS A 57 4.82 -5.80 -10.15
CA LYS A 57 4.06 -4.60 -10.45
C LYS A 57 4.30 -3.51 -9.41
N TYR A 58 4.12 -3.80 -8.12
CA TYR A 58 3.99 -2.73 -7.12
C TYR A 58 5.29 -2.31 -6.44
N GLN A 59 6.32 -3.15 -6.32
CA GLN A 59 7.59 -2.74 -5.72
C GLN A 59 8.23 -1.55 -6.45
N PRO A 60 8.37 -1.53 -7.79
CA PRO A 60 8.96 -0.38 -8.48
C PRO A 60 8.07 0.86 -8.44
N ILE A 61 6.75 0.67 -8.34
CA ILE A 61 5.79 1.78 -8.20
C ILE A 61 5.95 2.39 -6.80
N ALA A 62 5.84 1.58 -5.75
CA ALA A 62 5.95 2.03 -4.37
C ALA A 62 7.28 2.74 -4.07
N ALA A 63 8.39 2.21 -4.59
CA ALA A 63 9.71 2.82 -4.40
C ALA A 63 9.83 4.23 -4.99
N LYS A 64 9.00 4.57 -6.00
CA LYS A 64 9.00 5.87 -6.68
C LYS A 64 7.81 6.75 -6.30
N ASP A 65 6.79 6.19 -5.65
CA ASP A 65 5.56 6.88 -5.29
C ASP A 65 5.86 7.99 -4.26
N PRO A 66 5.46 9.25 -4.50
CA PRO A 66 5.58 10.33 -3.53
C PRO A 66 4.73 10.10 -2.27
N GLN A 67 3.64 9.33 -2.35
CA GLN A 67 2.80 9.05 -1.18
C GLN A 67 3.57 8.32 -0.07
N PHE A 68 4.62 7.59 -0.43
CA PHE A 68 5.44 6.82 0.49
C PHE A 68 6.76 7.49 0.83
N GLU A 69 6.95 8.76 0.45
CA GLU A 69 8.19 9.50 0.68
C GLU A 69 8.60 9.51 2.15
N PHE A 70 7.64 9.74 3.06
CA PHE A 70 7.89 9.73 4.51
C PHE A 70 8.33 8.36 5.05
N MET A 71 8.05 7.27 4.33
CA MET A 71 8.43 5.90 4.71
C MET A 71 9.74 5.44 4.07
N ARG A 72 10.33 6.21 3.13
CA ARG A 72 11.52 5.75 2.38
C ARG A 72 12.73 5.49 3.26
N ASN A 73 12.82 6.16 4.40
CA ASN A 73 13.89 5.97 5.37
C ASN A 73 13.61 4.84 6.39
N GLU A 74 12.44 4.22 6.34
CA GLU A 74 12.07 3.14 7.24
C GLU A 74 12.73 1.82 6.81
N PRO A 75 13.49 1.15 7.71
CA PRO A 75 14.18 -0.10 7.36
C PRO A 75 13.24 -1.17 6.79
N ARG A 76 12.04 -1.28 7.36
CA ARG A 76 10.99 -2.20 6.87
C ARG A 76 10.53 -1.87 5.45
N PHE A 77 10.36 -0.59 5.11
CA PHE A 77 9.97 -0.18 3.76
C PHE A 77 11.08 -0.51 2.74
N MET A 78 12.33 -0.23 3.09
CA MET A 78 13.49 -0.57 2.25
C MET A 78 13.61 -2.08 2.03
N GLU A 79 13.36 -2.89 3.07
CA GLU A 79 13.33 -4.34 2.95
C GLU A 79 12.20 -4.79 2.02
N LEU A 80 10.97 -4.33 2.26
CA LEU A 80 9.79 -4.72 1.48
C LEU A 80 9.94 -4.41 -0.02
N THR A 81 10.54 -3.28 -0.37
CA THR A 81 10.73 -2.85 -1.77
C THR A 81 11.86 -3.60 -2.49
N ARG A 82 12.81 -4.20 -1.76
CA ARG A 82 13.93 -4.97 -2.31
C ARG A 82 13.72 -6.48 -2.22
N LYS A 83 12.80 -6.93 -1.36
CA LYS A 83 12.50 -8.34 -1.11
C LYS A 83 12.08 -9.05 -2.39
N ARG A 84 12.65 -10.21 -2.68
CA ARG A 84 12.15 -11.07 -3.76
C ARG A 84 11.03 -11.95 -3.23
N TYR A 85 9.84 -11.77 -3.80
CA TYR A 85 8.71 -12.67 -3.59
C TYR A 85 8.84 -13.84 -4.57
N LYS A 86 8.68 -15.07 -4.07
CA LYS A 86 8.75 -16.30 -4.85
C LYS A 86 7.39 -16.61 -5.48
#